data_AF-A0A0F9D4Q3-F1
#
_entry.id   AF-A0A0F9D4Q3-F1
#
_cell.length_a   1.000
_cell.length_b   1.000
_cell.length_c   1.000
_cell.angle_alpha   90.00
_cell.angle_beta   90.00
_cell.angle_gamma   90.00
#
_symmetry.space_group_name_H-M   'P 1'
#
loop_
_entity.id
_entity.type
_entity.pdbx_description
1 polymer ?
#
loop_
_entity_poly.entity_id
_entity_poly.type
_entity_poly.pdbx_seq_one_letter_code
_entity_poly.pdbx_strand_id
1 'polypeptide(L)'
;MRCEKCGNYSSRSDSYCRRCGAEMRNTRLPVKRPLASPTVWSQAAPVLARGAALVALGVAAEIASRGNFSTDTELKSQAGLCLFGGLFHLFNHAAFKSLLFLSSGSIEQQAGTRLLKEMGGLARRMPVTSFCCRIGALSISGVPPFNGFFSKLIIIIALAWAGHPVLAGLAVLVALETLLSFIKVQRYALEGEVAGKSAAAHEAPASMCVAMLVLAAVCVASGLAIIWLREYLFTPASEALLKTASAAVGGAAP
;
A
#
# COMPACT_ATOMS: atom_id res chain seq x y z
N MET A 1 -26.31 -26.02 -23.13
CA MET A 1 -27.04 -26.69 -22.04
C MET A 1 -28.36 -27.21 -22.58
N ARG A 2 -28.80 -28.40 -22.17
CA ARG A 2 -30.09 -28.97 -22.60
C ARG A 2 -31.18 -28.48 -21.66
N CYS A 3 -32.23 -27.88 -22.20
CA CYS A 3 -33.38 -27.42 -21.41
C CYS A 3 -34.19 -28.62 -20.92
N GLU A 4 -34.43 -28.75 -19.62
CA GLU A 4 -35.24 -29.84 -19.05
C GLU A 4 -36.70 -29.78 -19.49
N LYS A 5 -37.22 -28.59 -19.80
CA LYS A 5 -38.64 -28.39 -20.16
C LYS A 5 -38.96 -28.75 -21.60
N CYS A 6 -38.06 -28.47 -22.55
CA CYS A 6 -38.32 -28.67 -23.99
C CYS A 6 -37.26 -29.50 -24.72
N GLY A 7 -36.22 -29.96 -24.03
CA GLY A 7 -35.15 -30.77 -24.59
C GLY A 7 -34.20 -30.04 -25.56
N ASN A 8 -34.43 -28.76 -25.86
CA ASN A 8 -33.62 -28.00 -26.80
C ASN A 8 -32.24 -27.61 -26.23
N TYR A 9 -31.25 -27.45 -27.10
CA TYR A 9 -29.90 -27.01 -26.71
C TYR A 9 -29.77 -25.49 -26.87
N SER A 10 -29.34 -24.79 -25.81
CA SER A 10 -28.99 -23.35 -25.83
C SER A 10 -27.51 -23.14 -25.53
N SER A 11 -26.99 -21.97 -25.91
CA SER A 11 -25.62 -21.57 -25.59
C SER A 11 -25.41 -21.48 -24.07
N ARG A 12 -24.16 -21.64 -23.61
CA ARG A 12 -23.84 -21.66 -22.16
C ARG A 12 -24.01 -20.29 -21.48
N SER A 13 -24.20 -19.23 -22.27
CA SER A 13 -24.38 -17.85 -21.81
C SER A 13 -25.85 -17.39 -21.72
N ASP A 14 -26.81 -18.15 -22.26
CA ASP A 14 -28.22 -17.77 -22.20
C ASP A 14 -28.81 -18.05 -20.81
N SER A 15 -29.45 -17.07 -20.18
CA SER A 15 -30.16 -17.20 -18.89
C SER A 15 -31.55 -17.83 -19.02
N TYR A 16 -32.09 -17.93 -20.24
CA TYR A 16 -33.40 -18.52 -20.54
C TYR A 16 -33.35 -19.32 -21.83
N CYS A 17 -34.26 -20.28 -21.98
CA CYS A 17 -34.39 -21.06 -23.22
C CYS A 17 -35.08 -20.23 -24.30
N ARG A 18 -34.41 -19.99 -25.44
CA ARG A 18 -34.97 -19.23 -26.58
C ARG A 18 -36.22 -19.85 -27.21
N ARG A 19 -36.49 -21.13 -26.96
CA ARG A 19 -37.63 -21.85 -27.56
C ARG A 19 -38.88 -21.81 -26.70
N CYS A 20 -38.76 -22.00 -25.38
CA CYS A 20 -39.92 -22.11 -24.49
C CYS A 20 -39.97 -21.05 -23.38
N GLY A 21 -39.01 -20.12 -23.34
CA GLY A 21 -38.93 -19.06 -22.35
C GLY A 21 -38.63 -19.54 -20.92
N ALA A 22 -38.37 -20.83 -20.71
CA ALA A 22 -38.06 -21.35 -19.38
C ALA A 22 -36.71 -20.83 -18.90
N GLU A 23 -36.67 -20.34 -17.65
CA GLU A 23 -35.43 -19.94 -16.99
C GLU A 23 -34.50 -21.14 -16.84
N MET A 24 -33.27 -21.02 -17.33
CA MET A 24 -32.30 -22.10 -17.20
C MET A 24 -31.63 -21.97 -15.84
N ARG A 25 -31.98 -22.85 -14.89
CA ARG A 25 -31.34 -22.96 -13.57
C ARG A 25 -29.86 -23.31 -13.77
N ASN A 26 -29.04 -22.29 -13.93
CA ASN A 26 -27.60 -22.40 -13.94
C ASN A 26 -27.19 -22.79 -12.52
N THR A 27 -26.99 -24.08 -12.27
CA THR A 27 -26.28 -24.56 -11.10
C THR A 27 -24.86 -24.02 -11.22
N ARG A 28 -24.65 -22.78 -10.77
CA ARG A 28 -23.33 -22.28 -10.42
C ARG A 28 -22.76 -23.37 -9.52
N LEU A 29 -21.77 -24.10 -10.04
CA LEU A 29 -20.98 -25.01 -9.23
C LEU A 29 -20.63 -24.27 -7.94
N PRO A 30 -20.82 -24.89 -6.76
CA PRO A 30 -20.42 -24.25 -5.52
C PRO A 30 -18.95 -23.90 -5.67
N VAL A 31 -18.64 -22.60 -5.73
CA VAL A 31 -17.28 -22.12 -5.63
C VAL A 31 -16.76 -22.74 -4.34
N LYS A 32 -15.83 -23.70 -4.43
CA LYS A 32 -15.11 -24.20 -3.26
C LYS A 32 -14.58 -22.95 -2.57
N ARG A 33 -15.19 -22.56 -1.44
CA ARG A 33 -14.63 -21.55 -0.56
C ARG A 33 -13.22 -22.04 -0.26
N PRO A 34 -12.16 -21.29 -0.63
CA PRO A 34 -10.85 -21.66 -0.15
C PRO A 34 -10.95 -21.63 1.38
N LEU A 35 -10.41 -22.68 2.02
CA LEU A 35 -10.18 -22.73 3.45
C LEU A 35 -9.75 -21.34 3.93
N ALA A 36 -10.52 -20.80 4.88
CA ALA A 36 -10.26 -19.50 5.45
C ALA A 36 -8.77 -19.42 5.79
N SER A 37 -8.06 -18.45 5.20
CA SER A 37 -6.80 -18.02 5.80
C SER A 37 -7.14 -17.67 7.25
N PRO A 38 -6.36 -18.11 8.26
CA PRO A 38 -6.67 -17.86 9.65
C PRO A 38 -7.00 -16.38 9.83
N THR A 39 -8.22 -16.10 10.30
CA THR A 39 -8.84 -14.76 10.41
C THR A 39 -7.93 -13.76 11.12
N VAL A 40 -7.07 -14.26 12.02
CA VAL A 40 -5.99 -13.54 12.70
C VAL A 40 -5.07 -12.78 11.73
N TRP A 41 -4.66 -13.38 10.61
CA TRP A 41 -3.75 -12.74 9.65
C TRP A 41 -4.44 -11.69 8.78
N SER A 42 -5.75 -11.86 8.52
CA SER A 42 -6.52 -10.91 7.72
C SER A 42 -6.84 -9.59 8.47
N GLN A 43 -6.81 -9.61 9.80
CA GLN A 43 -7.11 -8.45 10.64
C GLN A 43 -5.87 -7.86 11.33
N ALA A 44 -4.87 -8.67 11.69
CA ALA A 44 -3.67 -8.19 12.39
C ALA A 44 -2.61 -7.56 11.45
N ALA A 45 -2.41 -8.12 10.24
CA ALA A 45 -1.46 -7.60 9.25
C ALA A 45 -1.73 -6.12 8.86
N PRO A 46 -2.98 -5.69 8.57
CA PRO A 46 -3.23 -4.29 8.25
C PRO A 46 -3.14 -3.33 9.45
N VAL A 47 -3.10 -3.81 10.70
CA VAL A 47 -2.96 -2.96 11.90
C VAL A 47 -1.49 -2.70 12.21
N LEU A 48 -0.63 -3.72 12.13
CA LEU A 48 0.82 -3.57 12.29
C LEU A 48 1.46 -2.78 11.13
N ALA A 49 0.99 -2.95 9.90
CA ALA A 49 1.49 -2.22 8.73
C ALA A 49 1.16 -0.72 8.70
N ARG A 50 0.18 -0.26 9.50
CA ARG A 50 -0.17 1.17 9.65
C ARG A 50 0.63 1.87 10.75
N GLY A 51 1.34 1.10 11.58
CA GLY A 51 1.93 1.58 12.82
C GLY A 51 3.32 2.21 12.70
N ALA A 52 4.10 1.94 11.65
CA ALA A 52 5.53 2.32 11.65
C ALA A 52 5.77 3.84 11.80
N ALA A 53 5.02 4.68 11.08
CA ALA A 53 5.11 6.13 11.24
C ALA A 53 4.62 6.57 12.64
N LEU A 54 3.50 6.03 13.12
CA LEU A 54 2.95 6.37 14.43
C LEU A 54 3.87 5.95 15.58
N VAL A 55 4.52 4.79 15.45
CA VAL A 55 5.52 4.29 16.41
C VAL A 55 6.73 5.20 16.43
N ALA A 56 7.26 5.61 15.27
CA ALA A 56 8.38 6.54 15.21
C ALA A 56 8.01 7.91 15.83
N LEU A 57 6.83 8.45 15.53
CA LEU A 57 6.34 9.69 16.14
C LEU A 57 6.10 9.54 17.65
N GLY A 58 5.59 8.39 18.09
CA GLY A 58 5.37 8.08 19.51
C GLY A 58 6.68 8.01 20.29
N VAL A 59 7.71 7.37 19.73
CA VAL A 59 9.05 7.34 20.33
C VAL A 59 9.68 8.73 20.35
N ALA A 60 9.49 9.54 19.30
CA ALA A 60 9.94 10.94 19.31
C ALA A 60 9.28 11.75 20.45
N ALA A 61 7.97 11.55 20.66
CA ALA A 61 7.23 12.20 21.74
C ALA A 61 7.67 11.70 23.13
N GLU A 62 7.91 10.40 23.29
CA GLU A 62 8.46 9.82 24.51
C GLU A 62 9.82 10.44 24.86
N ILE A 63 10.74 10.52 23.89
CA ILE A 63 12.07 11.12 24.10
C ILE A 63 11.95 12.60 24.47
N ALA A 64 11.06 13.35 23.78
CA ALA A 64 10.82 14.76 24.06
C ALA A 64 10.23 15.03 25.45
N SER A 65 9.59 14.03 26.06
CA SER A 65 9.02 14.12 27.41
C SER A 65 10.04 13.92 28.54
N ARG A 66 11.29 13.51 28.22
CA ARG A 66 12.33 13.25 29.23
C ARG A 66 12.84 14.57 29.83
N GLY A 67 12.99 14.63 31.15
CA GLY A 67 13.36 15.86 31.86
C GLY A 67 14.71 16.47 31.48
N ASN A 68 15.62 15.69 30.92
CA ASN A 68 16.93 16.13 30.41
C ASN A 68 16.94 16.44 28.90
N PHE A 69 15.78 16.41 28.23
CA PHE A 69 15.68 16.61 26.77
C PHE A 69 16.24 17.96 26.32
N SER A 70 16.07 19.02 27.11
CA SER A 70 16.56 20.37 26.77
C SER A 70 18.09 20.49 26.83
N THR A 71 18.76 19.68 27.65
CA THR A 71 20.21 19.75 27.87
C THR A 71 20.98 18.70 27.07
N ASP A 72 20.35 17.57 26.78
CA ASP A 72 20.99 16.43 26.14
C ASP A 72 20.91 16.55 24.60
N THR A 73 22.08 16.66 23.95
CA THR A 73 22.17 16.79 22.49
C THR A 73 21.91 15.47 21.78
N GLU A 74 22.19 14.34 22.43
CA GLU A 74 21.95 13.01 21.86
C GLU A 74 20.46 12.70 21.80
N LEU A 75 19.72 12.96 22.89
CA LEU A 75 18.26 12.78 22.94
C LEU A 75 17.55 13.66 21.89
N LYS A 76 17.97 14.91 21.70
CA LYS A 76 17.43 15.78 20.64
C LYS A 76 17.64 15.20 19.25
N SER A 77 18.83 14.65 19.01
CA SER A 77 19.19 14.07 17.71
C SER A 77 18.40 12.79 17.42
N GLN A 78 18.20 11.94 18.43
CA GLN A 78 17.36 10.74 18.34
C GLN A 78 15.90 11.09 18.06
N ALA A 79 15.31 12.01 18.84
CA ALA A 79 13.94 12.48 18.65
C ALA A 79 13.74 13.11 17.26
N GLY A 80 14.71 13.92 16.81
CA GLY A 80 14.69 14.53 15.47
C GLY A 80 14.69 13.49 14.36
N LEU A 81 15.50 12.43 14.49
CA LEU A 81 15.54 11.36 13.49
C LEU A 81 14.24 10.54 13.47
N CYS A 82 13.67 10.22 14.64
CA CYS A 82 12.37 9.56 14.76
C CYS A 82 11.25 10.39 14.12
N LEU A 83 11.23 11.70 14.39
CA LEU A 83 10.25 12.64 13.86
C LEU A 83 10.37 12.80 12.34
N PHE A 84 11.60 12.97 11.85
CA PHE A 84 11.91 13.00 10.43
C PHE A 84 11.43 11.72 9.72
N GLY A 85 11.82 10.55 10.26
CA GLY A 85 11.42 9.26 9.71
C GLY A 85 9.90 9.08 9.65
N GLY A 86 9.20 9.45 10.73
CA GLY A 86 7.74 9.40 10.80
C GLY A 86 7.05 10.30 9.78
N LEU A 87 7.45 11.57 9.68
CA LEU A 87 6.89 12.53 8.73
C LEU A 87 7.16 12.14 7.28
N PHE A 88 8.40 11.77 6.98
CA PHE A 88 8.78 11.36 5.63
C PHE A 88 8.04 10.09 5.21
N HIS A 89 7.88 9.13 6.12
CA HIS A 89 7.08 7.93 5.84
C HIS A 89 5.61 8.24 5.62
N LEU A 90 5.02 9.16 6.39
CA LEU A 90 3.62 9.58 6.22
C LEU A 90 3.39 10.22 4.85
N PHE A 91 4.28 11.12 4.42
CA PHE A 91 4.25 11.72 3.09
C PHE A 91 4.33 10.66 1.98
N ASN A 92 5.32 9.77 2.06
CA ASN A 92 5.48 8.70 1.07
C ASN A 92 4.26 7.77 1.06
N HIS A 93 3.72 7.45 2.24
CA HIS A 93 2.55 6.60 2.39
C HIS A 93 1.31 7.19 1.74
N ALA A 94 1.09 8.50 1.83
CA ALA A 94 0.05 9.17 1.07
C ALA A 94 0.28 9.06 -0.45
N ALA A 95 1.51 9.25 -0.93
CA ALA A 95 1.85 9.19 -2.35
C ALA A 95 1.65 7.79 -2.95
N PHE A 96 2.30 6.75 -2.39
CA PHE A 96 2.21 5.40 -2.95
C PHE A 96 0.84 4.74 -2.73
N LYS A 97 0.10 5.08 -1.66
CA LYS A 97 -1.29 4.58 -1.53
C LYS A 97 -2.23 5.22 -2.53
N SER A 98 -2.11 6.52 -2.76
CA SER A 98 -2.90 7.20 -3.79
C SER A 98 -2.66 6.56 -5.16
N LEU A 99 -1.41 6.27 -5.50
CA LEU A 99 -1.04 5.57 -6.73
C LEU A 99 -1.66 4.18 -6.82
N LEU A 100 -1.56 3.39 -5.75
CA LEU A 100 -2.08 2.02 -5.70
C LEU A 100 -3.60 1.97 -5.76
N PHE A 101 -4.30 2.86 -5.05
CA PHE A 101 -5.76 2.95 -5.10
C PHE A 101 -6.27 3.39 -6.46
N LEU A 102 -5.59 4.37 -7.08
CA LEU A 102 -5.95 4.83 -8.42
C LEU A 102 -5.72 3.71 -9.45
N SER A 103 -4.61 2.97 -9.33
CA SER A 103 -4.31 1.82 -10.19
C SER A 103 -5.32 0.68 -9.99
N SER A 104 -5.63 0.32 -8.74
CA SER A 104 -6.59 -0.75 -8.45
C SER A 104 -8.00 -0.39 -8.88
N GLY A 105 -8.41 0.88 -8.71
CA GLY A 105 -9.71 1.38 -9.17
C GLY A 105 -9.82 1.34 -10.68
N SER A 106 -8.75 1.69 -11.40
CA SER A 106 -8.69 1.54 -12.85
C SER A 106 -8.79 0.09 -13.30
N ILE A 107 -8.04 -0.81 -12.67
CA ILE A 107 -8.11 -2.26 -12.94
C ILE A 107 -9.50 -2.81 -12.67
N GLU A 108 -10.12 -2.45 -11.55
CA GLU A 108 -11.48 -2.89 -11.20
C GLU A 108 -12.51 -2.43 -12.24
N GLN A 109 -12.44 -1.15 -12.66
CA GLN A 109 -13.35 -0.59 -13.64
C GLN A 109 -13.27 -1.33 -14.98
N GLN A 110 -12.07 -1.72 -15.41
CA GLN A 110 -11.84 -2.37 -16.70
C GLN A 110 -12.02 -3.89 -16.66
N ALA A 111 -11.65 -4.53 -15.56
CA ALA A 111 -11.84 -5.98 -15.37
C ALA A 111 -13.30 -6.33 -15.03
N GLY A 112 -14.07 -5.40 -14.47
CA GLY A 112 -15.48 -5.60 -14.12
C GLY A 112 -15.72 -6.64 -13.01
N THR A 113 -14.68 -6.94 -12.22
CA THR A 113 -14.69 -7.85 -11.07
C THR A 113 -13.75 -7.33 -10.00
N ARG A 114 -14.03 -7.67 -8.74
CA ARG A 114 -13.15 -7.42 -7.58
C ARG A 114 -12.42 -8.68 -7.12
N LEU A 115 -12.72 -9.82 -7.73
CA LEU A 115 -12.18 -11.10 -7.34
C LEU A 115 -10.81 -11.30 -8.00
N LEU A 116 -9.75 -11.28 -7.20
CA LEU A 116 -8.36 -11.45 -7.68
C LEU A 116 -8.14 -12.74 -8.48
N LYS A 117 -8.96 -13.77 -8.24
CA LYS A 117 -8.93 -15.06 -8.96
C LYS A 117 -9.49 -15.00 -10.37
N GLU A 118 -10.30 -13.98 -10.66
CA GLU A 118 -10.91 -13.72 -11.98
C GLU A 118 -10.14 -12.66 -12.77
N MET A 119 -9.08 -12.12 -12.16
CA MET A 119 -8.12 -11.22 -12.79
C MET A 119 -6.94 -12.02 -13.34
N GLY A 120 -6.24 -11.44 -14.32
CA GLY A 120 -5.03 -12.01 -14.89
C GLY A 120 -4.74 -11.47 -16.28
N GLY A 121 -3.46 -11.40 -16.63
CA GLY A 121 -3.00 -10.97 -17.95
C GLY A 121 -3.21 -9.48 -18.27
N LEU A 122 -3.57 -8.66 -17.28
CA LEU A 122 -3.80 -7.22 -17.45
C LEU A 122 -2.51 -6.44 -17.78
N ALA A 123 -1.34 -6.97 -17.43
CA ALA A 123 -0.05 -6.33 -17.76
C ALA A 123 0.12 -5.99 -19.25
N ARG A 124 -0.44 -6.82 -20.15
CA ARG A 124 -0.38 -6.60 -21.60
C ARG A 124 -1.50 -5.70 -22.13
N ARG A 125 -2.61 -5.60 -21.40
CA ARG A 125 -3.82 -4.86 -21.81
C ARG A 125 -3.85 -3.43 -21.29
N MET A 126 -3.31 -3.24 -20.09
CA MET A 126 -3.23 -1.96 -19.41
C MET A 126 -1.76 -1.69 -19.02
N PRO A 127 -0.84 -1.53 -19.99
CA PRO A 127 0.58 -1.38 -19.72
C PRO A 127 0.90 -0.17 -18.83
N VAL A 128 0.18 0.96 -19.00
CA VAL A 128 0.44 2.18 -18.22
C VAL A 128 -0.02 1.99 -16.78
N THR A 129 -1.25 1.52 -16.58
CA THR A 129 -1.77 1.22 -15.24
C THR A 129 -0.93 0.16 -14.54
N SER A 130 -0.51 -0.89 -15.26
CA SER A 130 0.31 -1.96 -14.70
C SER A 130 1.71 -1.48 -14.31
N PHE A 131 2.33 -0.64 -15.12
CA PHE A 131 3.61 -0.01 -14.81
C PHE A 131 3.51 0.88 -13.56
N CYS A 132 2.50 1.74 -13.50
CA CYS A 132 2.24 2.62 -12.36
C CYS A 132 1.95 1.82 -11.08
N CYS A 133 1.15 0.76 -11.20
CA CYS A 133 0.85 -0.16 -10.10
C CYS A 133 2.12 -0.84 -9.56
N ARG A 134 3.03 -1.27 -10.45
CA ARG A 134 4.33 -1.83 -10.08
C ARG A 134 5.21 -0.82 -9.34
N ILE A 135 5.27 0.42 -9.81
CA ILE A 135 6.00 1.49 -9.09
C ILE A 135 5.42 1.70 -7.70
N GLY A 136 4.09 1.78 -7.57
CA GLY A 136 3.42 1.90 -6.28
C GLY A 136 3.71 0.71 -5.37
N ALA A 137 3.71 -0.52 -5.92
CA ALA A 137 4.00 -1.74 -5.18
C ALA A 137 5.46 -1.78 -4.69
N LEU A 138 6.43 -1.46 -5.56
CA LEU A 138 7.84 -1.40 -5.17
C LEU A 138 8.10 -0.31 -4.13
N SER A 139 7.40 0.83 -4.25
CA SER A 139 7.45 1.92 -3.28
C SER A 139 6.92 1.50 -1.92
N ILE A 140 5.69 0.96 -1.83
CA ILE A 140 5.12 0.53 -0.55
C ILE A 140 5.88 -0.65 0.07
N SER A 141 6.42 -1.56 -0.75
CA SER A 141 7.23 -2.68 -0.27
C SER A 141 8.59 -2.24 0.27
N GLY A 142 9.06 -1.05 -0.10
CA GLY A 142 10.35 -0.52 0.35
C GLY A 142 11.52 -1.14 -0.38
N VAL A 143 11.43 -1.23 -1.71
CA VAL A 143 12.52 -1.71 -2.57
C VAL A 143 13.38 -0.53 -3.03
N PRO A 144 14.72 -0.60 -2.99
CA PRO A 144 15.58 0.41 -3.62
C PRO A 144 15.30 0.48 -5.13
N PRO A 145 15.22 1.65 -5.79
CA PRO A 145 15.54 3.01 -5.34
C PRO A 145 14.33 3.86 -4.88
N PHE A 146 13.19 3.25 -4.51
CA PHE A 146 11.95 3.98 -4.25
C PHE A 146 11.89 4.63 -2.84
N ASN A 147 11.05 5.64 -2.69
CA ASN A 147 10.91 6.43 -1.46
C ASN A 147 10.57 5.63 -0.18
N GLY A 148 9.79 4.56 -0.31
CA GLY A 148 9.38 3.74 0.82
C GLY A 148 10.54 2.94 1.43
N PHE A 149 11.60 2.66 0.68
CA PHE A 149 12.80 2.01 1.22
C PHE A 149 13.48 2.91 2.23
N PHE A 150 13.81 4.13 1.82
CA PHE A 150 14.52 5.06 2.67
C PHE A 150 13.73 5.46 3.91
N SER A 151 12.43 5.73 3.76
CA SER A 151 11.59 6.10 4.91
C SER A 151 11.49 4.98 5.95
N LYS A 152 11.33 3.72 5.53
CA LYS A 152 11.34 2.57 6.46
C LYS A 152 12.72 2.36 7.09
N LEU A 153 13.78 2.48 6.31
CA LEU A 153 15.15 2.33 6.80
C LEU A 153 15.47 3.37 7.89
N ILE A 154 15.11 4.63 7.67
CA ILE A 154 15.29 5.70 8.66
C ILE A 154 14.53 5.39 9.94
N ILE A 155 13.28 4.91 9.86
CA ILE A 155 12.50 4.52 11.04
C ILE A 155 13.19 3.38 11.79
N ILE A 156 13.67 2.34 11.10
CA ILE A 156 14.35 1.20 11.72
C ILE A 156 15.62 1.65 12.44
N ILE A 157 16.44 2.48 11.78
CA ILE A 157 17.67 3.04 12.37
C ILE A 157 17.34 3.92 13.57
N ALA A 158 16.34 4.79 13.45
CA ALA A 158 15.94 5.70 14.52
C ALA A 158 15.44 4.95 15.76
N LEU A 159 14.60 3.92 15.58
CA LEU A 159 14.11 3.09 16.68
C LEU A 159 15.24 2.30 17.34
N ALA A 160 16.17 1.75 16.55
CA ALA A 160 17.32 1.04 17.10
C ALA A 160 18.23 1.98 17.90
N TRP A 161 18.50 3.18 17.37
CA TRP A 161 19.34 4.17 18.03
C TRP A 161 18.70 4.75 19.30
N ALA A 162 17.38 4.95 19.30
CA ALA A 162 16.60 5.39 20.46
C ALA A 162 16.48 4.33 21.58
N GLY A 163 17.11 3.16 21.44
CA GLY A 163 17.06 2.10 22.46
C GLY A 163 15.84 1.19 22.39
N HIS A 164 15.11 1.16 21.26
CA HIS A 164 13.96 0.28 21.04
C HIS A 164 14.21 -0.79 19.96
N PRO A 165 15.18 -1.71 20.15
CA PRO A 165 15.54 -2.71 19.15
C PRO A 165 14.41 -3.68 18.82
N VAL A 166 13.51 -3.97 19.77
CA VAL A 166 12.31 -4.79 19.54
C VAL A 166 11.37 -4.10 18.54
N LEU A 167 11.14 -2.79 18.68
CA LEU A 167 10.32 -2.03 17.74
C LEU A 167 10.97 -1.94 16.36
N ALA A 168 12.30 -1.78 16.31
CA ALA A 168 13.06 -1.83 15.07
C ALA A 168 12.92 -3.20 14.37
N GLY A 169 13.04 -4.30 15.11
CA GLY A 169 12.84 -5.66 14.60
C GLY A 169 11.42 -5.90 14.06
N LEU A 170 10.41 -5.43 14.79
CA LEU A 170 9.02 -5.47 14.32
C LEU A 170 8.82 -4.65 13.04
N ALA A 171 9.44 -3.48 12.91
CA ALA A 171 9.39 -2.66 11.70
C ALA A 171 9.99 -3.38 10.49
N VAL A 172 11.07 -4.15 10.67
CA VAL A 172 11.65 -5.02 9.63
C VAL A 172 10.68 -6.12 9.21
N LEU A 173 10.06 -6.80 10.18
CA LEU A 173 9.08 -7.87 9.88
C LEU A 173 7.87 -7.34 9.10
N VAL A 174 7.36 -6.16 9.48
CA VAL A 174 6.29 -5.47 8.76
C VAL A 174 6.71 -5.10 7.34
N ALA A 175 7.94 -4.63 7.15
CA ALA A 175 8.46 -4.33 5.82
C ALA A 175 8.50 -5.58 4.93
N LEU A 176 8.94 -6.72 5.48
CA LEU A 176 8.99 -8.01 4.79
C LEU A 176 7.59 -8.54 4.45
N GLU A 177 6.63 -8.47 5.38
CA GLU A 177 5.25 -8.87 5.14
C GLU A 177 4.61 -8.05 4.02
N THR A 178 4.85 -6.74 4.00
CA THR A 178 4.41 -5.85 2.92
C THR A 178 4.98 -6.29 1.57
N LEU A 179 6.28 -6.62 1.49
CA LEU A 179 6.91 -7.09 0.27
C LEU A 179 6.24 -8.38 -0.25
N LEU A 180 6.07 -9.37 0.62
CA LEU A 180 5.47 -10.66 0.24
C LEU A 180 4.00 -10.52 -0.20
N SER A 181 3.24 -9.65 0.46
CA SER A 181 1.84 -9.39 0.12
C SER A 181 1.72 -8.73 -1.27
N PHE A 182 2.52 -7.70 -1.54
CA PHE A 182 2.46 -7.01 -2.83
C PHE A 182 3.00 -7.83 -4.00
N ILE A 183 4.00 -8.69 -3.79
CA ILE A 183 4.42 -9.67 -4.82
C ILE A 183 3.22 -10.54 -5.23
N LYS A 184 2.42 -11.04 -4.27
CA LYS A 184 1.22 -11.83 -4.59
C LYS A 184 0.23 -11.02 -5.39
N VAL A 185 -0.08 -9.79 -4.98
CA VAL A 185 -1.04 -8.92 -5.69
C VAL A 185 -0.58 -8.69 -7.14
N GLN A 186 0.70 -8.35 -7.36
CA GLN A 186 1.24 -8.15 -8.70
C GLN A 186 1.11 -9.41 -9.57
N ARG A 187 1.43 -10.59 -9.00
CA ARG A 187 1.37 -11.86 -9.72
C ARG A 187 -0.04 -12.32 -10.06
N TYR A 188 -1.03 -12.10 -9.20
CA TYR A 188 -2.40 -12.55 -9.44
C TYR A 188 -3.24 -11.52 -10.21
N ALA A 189 -3.05 -10.23 -9.97
CA ALA A 189 -3.85 -9.19 -10.61
C ALA A 189 -3.33 -8.84 -12.01
N LEU A 190 -2.01 -8.70 -12.19
CA LEU A 190 -1.43 -8.21 -13.44
C LEU A 190 -0.89 -9.34 -14.31
N GLU A 191 -0.22 -10.30 -13.68
CA GLU A 191 0.37 -11.46 -14.34
C GLU A 191 -0.59 -12.66 -14.25
N GLY A 192 -0.32 -13.72 -15.00
CA GLY A 192 -1.22 -14.88 -15.10
C GLY A 192 -2.03 -14.94 -16.40
N GLU A 193 -2.82 -16.00 -16.51
CA GLU A 193 -3.65 -16.24 -17.68
C GLU A 193 -4.83 -15.29 -17.72
N VAL A 194 -5.20 -14.85 -18.93
CA VAL A 194 -6.34 -13.96 -19.11
C VAL A 194 -7.61 -14.72 -18.73
N ALA A 195 -8.23 -14.31 -17.62
CA ALA A 195 -9.44 -14.93 -17.10
C ALA A 195 -10.67 -14.04 -17.29
N GLY A 196 -11.79 -14.64 -17.71
CA GLY A 196 -13.11 -14.02 -17.71
C GLY A 196 -13.19 -12.69 -18.47
N LYS A 197 -13.73 -11.67 -17.80
CA LYS A 197 -13.96 -10.33 -18.38
C LYS A 197 -12.68 -9.53 -18.62
N SER A 198 -11.55 -9.93 -18.04
CA SER A 198 -10.24 -9.27 -18.21
C SER A 198 -9.75 -9.30 -19.67
N ALA A 199 -10.28 -10.20 -20.50
CA ALA A 199 -9.95 -10.28 -21.93
C ALA A 199 -10.41 -9.07 -22.76
N ALA A 200 -11.40 -8.31 -22.29
CA ALA A 200 -11.89 -7.11 -22.94
C ALA A 200 -11.32 -5.82 -22.33
N ALA A 201 -10.47 -5.92 -21.30
CA ALA A 201 -9.89 -4.77 -20.63
C ALA A 201 -9.05 -3.95 -21.62
N HIS A 202 -9.19 -2.63 -21.52
CA HIS A 202 -8.35 -1.65 -22.19
C HIS A 202 -7.82 -0.66 -21.16
N GLU A 203 -6.86 0.18 -21.56
CA GLU A 203 -6.25 1.16 -20.69
C GLU A 203 -7.28 2.14 -20.08
N ALA A 204 -6.92 2.72 -18.93
CA ALA A 204 -7.73 3.74 -18.28
C ALA A 204 -7.89 5.00 -19.17
N PRO A 205 -8.92 5.83 -18.92
CA PRO A 205 -8.99 7.17 -19.50
C PRO A 205 -7.70 7.96 -19.28
N ALA A 206 -7.32 8.80 -20.24
CA ALA A 206 -6.05 9.54 -20.22
C ALA A 206 -5.84 10.37 -18.94
N SER A 207 -6.90 10.96 -18.39
CA SER A 207 -6.86 11.72 -17.14
C SER A 207 -6.39 10.88 -15.95
N MET A 208 -6.88 9.63 -15.82
CA MET A 208 -6.44 8.69 -14.78
C MET A 208 -4.98 8.26 -15.01
N CYS A 209 -4.60 8.00 -16.26
CA CYS A 209 -3.23 7.64 -16.62
C CYS A 209 -2.24 8.73 -16.24
N VAL A 210 -2.54 9.99 -16.56
CA VAL A 210 -1.71 11.14 -16.21
C VAL A 210 -1.57 11.26 -14.69
N ALA A 211 -2.66 11.16 -13.94
CA ALA A 211 -2.61 11.21 -12.48
C ALA A 211 -1.76 10.06 -11.88
N MET A 212 -1.86 8.84 -12.41
CA MET A 212 -1.01 7.73 -12.01
C MET A 212 0.46 7.96 -12.33
N LEU A 213 0.79 8.48 -13.52
CA LEU A 213 2.16 8.77 -13.92
C LEU A 213 2.78 9.87 -13.05
N VAL A 214 2.02 10.92 -12.72
CA VAL A 214 2.47 11.98 -11.80
C VAL A 214 2.78 11.41 -10.42
N LEU A 215 1.87 10.59 -9.86
CA LEU A 215 2.10 9.96 -8.55
C LEU A 215 3.27 8.96 -8.58
N ALA A 216 3.45 8.22 -9.68
CA ALA A 216 4.59 7.33 -9.88
C ALA A 216 5.91 8.12 -9.93
N ALA A 217 5.92 9.25 -10.65
CA ALA A 217 7.07 10.14 -10.69
C ALA A 217 7.39 10.70 -9.29
N VAL A 218 6.38 11.11 -8.51
CA VAL A 218 6.57 11.53 -7.11
C VAL A 218 7.22 10.43 -6.27
N CYS A 219 6.80 9.17 -6.43
CA CYS A 219 7.36 8.06 -5.66
C CYS A 219 8.85 7.77 -5.98
N VAL A 220 9.24 7.92 -7.24
CA VAL A 220 10.64 7.75 -7.68
C VAL A 220 11.46 8.97 -7.30
N ALA A 221 10.99 10.17 -7.63
CA ALA A 221 11.69 11.43 -7.38
C ALA A 221 11.92 11.65 -5.89
N SER A 222 10.94 11.37 -5.02
CA SER A 222 11.13 11.54 -3.57
C SER A 222 12.10 10.52 -2.96
N GLY A 223 12.33 9.38 -3.62
CA GLY A 223 13.38 8.43 -3.24
C GLY A 223 14.77 8.91 -3.66
N LEU A 224 14.92 9.33 -4.92
CA LEU A 224 16.20 9.80 -5.46
C LEU A 224 16.65 11.13 -4.85
N ALA A 225 15.70 12.04 -4.65
CA ALA A 225 15.96 13.38 -4.10
C ALA A 225 15.87 13.42 -2.57
N ILE A 226 16.06 12.29 -1.87
CA ILE A 226 15.89 12.24 -0.41
C ILE A 226 16.79 13.22 0.33
N ILE A 227 18.03 13.41 -0.12
CA ILE A 227 18.98 14.34 0.51
C ILE A 227 18.44 15.77 0.45
N TRP A 228 18.02 16.21 -0.75
CA TRP A 228 17.39 17.50 -0.97
C TRP A 228 16.08 17.66 -0.18
N LEU A 229 15.23 16.64 -0.23
CA LEU A 229 13.92 16.68 0.43
C LEU A 229 14.07 16.75 1.96
N ARG A 230 15.06 16.06 2.51
CA ARG A 230 15.42 16.15 3.93
C ARG A 230 15.79 17.58 4.29
N GLU A 231 16.77 18.16 3.61
CA GLU A 231 17.33 19.48 3.97
C GLU A 231 16.30 20.61 3.86
N TYR A 232 15.54 20.66 2.77
CA TYR A 232 14.64 21.80 2.48
C TYR A 232 13.24 21.66 3.09
N LEU A 233 12.71 20.45 3.21
CA LEU A 233 11.32 20.24 3.62
C LEU A 233 11.21 19.68 5.03
N PHE A 234 11.96 18.61 5.34
CA PHE A 234 11.69 17.87 6.56
C PHE A 234 12.55 18.27 7.76
N THR A 235 13.80 18.70 7.57
CA THR A 235 14.63 19.25 8.65
C THR A 235 13.93 20.46 9.31
N PRO A 236 13.53 21.52 8.59
CA PRO A 236 12.85 22.66 9.23
C PRO A 236 11.51 22.27 9.85
N ALA A 237 10.77 21.32 9.25
CA ALA A 237 9.52 20.82 9.83
C ALA A 237 9.75 20.06 11.14
N SER A 238 10.77 19.20 11.19
CA SER A 238 11.12 18.45 12.39
C SER A 238 11.62 19.38 13.51
N GLU A 239 12.45 20.38 13.17
CA GLU A 239 12.93 21.37 14.14
C GLU A 239 11.81 22.25 14.69
N ALA A 240 10.89 22.71 13.84
CA ALA A 240 9.73 23.49 14.28
C ALA A 240 8.84 22.70 15.25
N LEU A 241 8.61 21.42 14.95
CA LEU A 241 7.84 20.53 15.81
C LEU A 241 8.58 20.20 17.12
N LEU A 242 9.89 19.94 17.09
CA LEU A 242 10.69 19.72 18.29
C LEU A 242 10.73 20.97 19.18
N LYS A 243 10.86 22.15 18.57
CA LYS A 243 10.82 23.43 19.29
C LYS A 243 9.46 23.61 19.98
N THR A 244 8.37 23.34 19.26
CA THR A 244 7.01 23.40 19.82
C THR A 244 6.82 22.39 20.95
N ALA A 245 7.30 21.15 20.78
CA ALA A 245 7.24 20.12 21.80
C ALA A 245 8.03 20.52 23.06
N SER A 246 9.25 21.06 22.89
CA SER A 246 10.07 21.55 24.01
C SER A 246 9.42 22.72 24.75
N ALA A 247 8.72 23.62 24.05
CA ALA A 247 7.99 24.72 24.65
C ALA A 247 6.75 24.23 25.42
N ALA A 248 6.03 23.23 24.89
CA ALA A 248 4.87 22.64 25.55
C ALA A 248 5.25 21.87 26.82
N VAL A 249 6.38 21.16 26.83
CA VAL A 249 6.88 20.43 28.00
C VAL A 249 7.55 21.38 29.01
N GLY A 250 8.30 22.38 28.53
CA GLY A 250 8.98 23.37 29.39
C GLY A 250 8.03 24.36 30.08
N GLY A 251 6.84 24.60 29.53
CA GLY A 251 5.78 25.37 30.19
C GLY A 251 4.99 24.58 31.25
N ALA A 252 5.23 23.28 31.38
CA ALA A 252 4.55 22.38 32.32
C ALA A 252 5.41 22.01 33.54
N ALA A 253 6.48 22.77 33.82
CA ALA A 253 7.22 22.64 35.07
C ALA A 253 6.55 23.51 36.17
N PRO A 254 6.07 22.93 37.30
CA PRO A 254 5.70 23.70 38.48
C PRO A 254 6.90 24.36 39.15
#